data_AF-A0A9W9SR39-F1
#
_entry.id   AF-A0A9W9SR39-F1
#
_cell.length_a   1.000
_cell.length_b   1.000
_cell.length_c   1.000
_cell.angle_alpha   90.00
_cell.angle_beta   90.00
_cell.angle_gamma   90.00
#
_symmetry.space_group_name_H-M   'P 1'
#
loop_
_entity.id
_entity.type
_entity.pdbx_description
1 polymer ?
#
loop_
_entity_poly.entity_id
_entity_poly.type
_entity_poly.pdbx_seq_one_letter_code
_entity_poly.pdbx_strand_id
1 'polypeptide(L)'
;MSALELVADFQNQRTTFLSWFAEQSRLIRHQPKSDTVAEVKANLREHGCEHLNRLVRAAIVMASEASDHICVTAKPPGFYDVEVPKMCKALQLRLPQLAARLGINPKCDMCVHFIIENILLEPGF
;
A
#
# COMPACT_ATOMS: atom_id res chain seq x y z
N MET A 1 -6.42 4.29 23.60
CA MET A 1 -5.15 4.81 23.04
C MET A 1 -5.21 6.33 23.10
N SER A 2 -4.06 6.99 23.24
CA SER A 2 -3.98 8.45 23.10
C SER A 2 -3.99 8.88 21.63
N ALA A 3 -4.31 10.14 21.34
CA ALA A 3 -4.25 10.70 19.98
C ALA A 3 -2.88 10.52 19.33
N LEU A 4 -1.79 10.66 20.11
CA LEU A 4 -0.43 10.45 19.64
C LEU A 4 -0.18 8.99 19.23
N GLU A 5 -0.68 8.02 20.00
CA GLU A 5 -0.55 6.59 19.69
C GLU A 5 -1.31 6.22 18.42
N LEU A 6 -2.49 6.80 18.20
CA LEU A 6 -3.30 6.58 16.99
C LEU A 6 -2.62 7.11 15.73
N VAL A 7 -2.02 8.30 15.83
CA VAL A 7 -1.24 8.89 14.73
C VAL A 7 0.01 8.07 14.44
N ALA A 8 0.72 7.64 15.50
CA ALA A 8 1.89 6.78 15.37
C ALA A 8 1.54 5.43 14.73
N ASP A 9 0.40 4.82 15.09
CA ASP A 9 -0.06 3.57 14.47
C ASP A 9 -0.34 3.76 12.97
N PHE A 10 -1.08 4.81 12.57
CA PHE A 10 -1.30 5.09 11.15
C PHE A 10 0.02 5.27 10.39
N GLN A 11 0.94 6.07 10.92
CA GLN A 11 2.26 6.29 10.30
C GLN A 11 3.07 4.99 10.19
N ASN A 12 2.98 4.11 11.20
CA ASN A 12 3.64 2.81 11.20
C ASN A 12 3.03 1.86 10.16
N GLN A 13 1.69 1.75 10.07
CA GLN A 13 1.03 0.94 9.06
C GLN A 13 1.36 1.43 7.65
N ARG A 14 1.37 2.76 7.45
CA ARG A 14 1.74 3.39 6.18
C ARG A 14 3.16 3.03 5.77
N THR A 15 4.12 3.21 6.69
CA THR A 15 5.52 2.90 6.44
C THR A 15 5.71 1.41 6.16
N THR A 16 5.06 0.55 6.95
CA THR A 16 5.12 -0.90 6.77
C THR A 16 4.63 -1.31 5.38
N PHE A 17 3.48 -0.78 4.94
CA PHE A 17 2.96 -1.05 3.59
C PHE A 17 3.94 -0.58 2.50
N LEU A 18 4.43 0.65 2.59
CA LEU A 18 5.32 1.21 1.56
C LEU A 18 6.66 0.46 1.49
N SER A 19 7.25 0.11 2.63
CA SER A 19 8.48 -0.70 2.68
C SER A 19 8.25 -2.11 2.12
N TRP A 20 7.15 -2.77 2.47
CA TRP A 20 6.78 -4.06 1.88
C TRP A 20 6.59 -3.97 0.37
N PHE A 21 5.94 -2.91 -0.12
CA PHE A 21 5.65 -2.74 -1.54
C PHE A 21 6.90 -2.39 -2.36
N ALA A 22 7.81 -1.60 -1.79
CA ALA A 22 9.15 -1.36 -2.32
C ALA A 22 9.97 -2.65 -2.44
N GLU A 23 9.85 -3.55 -1.47
CA GLU A 23 10.52 -4.85 -1.54
C GLU A 23 9.99 -5.70 -2.70
N GLN A 24 8.67 -5.71 -2.93
CA GLN A 24 8.10 -6.42 -4.10
C GLN A 24 8.65 -5.85 -5.41
N SER A 25 8.75 -4.52 -5.51
CA SER A 25 9.35 -3.84 -6.66
C SER A 25 10.82 -4.23 -6.87
N ARG A 26 11.60 -4.26 -5.77
CA ARG A 26 13.01 -4.62 -5.78
C ARG A 26 13.22 -6.05 -6.27
N LEU A 27 12.40 -6.99 -5.82
CA LEU A 27 12.42 -8.39 -6.22
C LEU A 27 12.15 -8.56 -7.72
N ILE A 28 11.14 -7.86 -8.26
CA ILE A 28 10.84 -7.86 -9.70
C ILE A 28 12.05 -7.35 -10.50
N ARG A 29 12.67 -6.24 -10.07
CA ARG A 29 13.78 -5.60 -10.79
C ARG A 29 15.07 -6.42 -10.79
N HIS A 30 15.45 -7.01 -9.66
CA HIS A 30 16.79 -7.58 -9.48
C HIS A 30 16.83 -9.11 -9.66
N GLN A 31 15.68 -9.80 -9.69
CA GLN A 31 15.63 -11.26 -9.70
C GLN A 31 14.48 -11.81 -10.55
N PRO A 32 14.53 -11.74 -11.89
CA PRO A 32 13.55 -12.41 -12.74
C PRO A 32 13.84 -13.92 -12.84
N LYS A 33 14.04 -14.58 -11.69
CA LYS A 33 13.97 -16.05 -11.61
C LYS A 33 12.50 -16.43 -11.47
N SER A 34 12.11 -17.56 -12.07
CA SER A 34 10.72 -18.03 -12.04
C SER A 34 10.14 -18.09 -10.63
N ASP A 35 10.94 -18.51 -9.64
CA ASP A 35 10.51 -18.65 -8.25
C ASP A 35 10.24 -17.30 -7.59
N THR A 36 11.10 -16.30 -7.81
CA THR A 36 10.89 -14.93 -7.30
C THR A 36 9.64 -14.29 -7.90
N VAL A 37 9.42 -14.50 -9.20
CA VAL A 37 8.21 -13.98 -9.87
C VAL A 37 6.95 -14.65 -9.31
N ALA A 38 7.00 -15.95 -9.03
CA ALA A 38 5.90 -16.68 -8.41
C ALA A 38 5.63 -16.19 -6.98
N GLU A 39 6.68 -15.93 -6.20
CA GLU A 39 6.59 -15.37 -4.85
C GLU A 39 5.94 -13.99 -4.85
N VAL A 40 6.44 -13.05 -5.67
CA VAL A 40 5.85 -11.70 -5.76
C VAL A 40 4.40 -11.76 -6.22
N LYS A 41 4.07 -12.68 -7.13
CA LYS A 41 2.69 -12.88 -7.58
C LYS A 41 1.76 -13.33 -6.46
N ALA A 42 2.21 -14.23 -5.58
CA ALA A 42 1.46 -14.63 -4.39
C ALA A 42 1.33 -13.45 -3.42
N ASN A 43 2.44 -12.77 -3.11
CA ASN A 43 2.47 -11.62 -2.21
C ASN A 43 1.48 -10.51 -2.63
N LEU A 44 1.47 -10.13 -3.91
CA LEU A 44 0.56 -9.10 -4.42
C LEU A 44 -0.92 -9.53 -4.37
N ARG A 45 -1.23 -10.83 -4.47
CA ARG A 45 -2.60 -11.34 -4.41
C ARG A 45 -3.10 -11.48 -2.98
N GLU A 46 -2.26 -11.95 -2.08
CA GLU A 46 -2.65 -12.43 -0.76
C GLU A 46 -2.30 -11.42 0.33
N HIS A 47 -1.05 -10.97 0.38
CA HIS A 47 -0.54 -10.12 1.47
C HIS A 47 -0.83 -8.63 1.26
N GLY A 48 -0.91 -8.16 0.02
CA GLY A 48 -1.18 -6.75 -0.26
C GLY A 48 -2.52 -6.26 0.31
N CYS A 49 -3.57 -7.09 0.25
CA CYS A 49 -4.86 -6.76 0.82
C CYS A 49 -4.81 -6.62 2.34
N GLU A 50 -4.03 -7.46 3.01
CA GLU A 50 -3.88 -7.40 4.47
C GLU A 50 -3.21 -6.10 4.92
N HIS A 51 -2.09 -5.72 4.30
CA HIS A 51 -1.42 -4.45 4.60
C HIS A 51 -2.35 -3.25 4.39
N LEU A 52 -3.06 -3.22 3.26
CA LEU A 52 -4.02 -2.16 2.94
C LEU A 52 -5.17 -2.11 3.95
N ASN A 53 -5.70 -3.26 4.38
CA ASN A 53 -6.77 -3.31 5.39
C ASN A 53 -6.30 -2.78 6.75
N ARG A 54 -5.08 -3.09 7.18
CA ARG A 54 -4.52 -2.55 8.43
C ARG A 54 -4.36 -1.03 8.35
N LEU A 55 -3.85 -0.52 7.23
CA LEU A 55 -3.72 0.92 6.97
C LEU A 55 -5.08 1.63 7.00
N VAL A 56 -6.09 1.06 6.34
CA VAL A 56 -7.46 1.60 6.34
C VAL A 56 -8.05 1.67 7.74
N ARG A 57 -7.89 0.62 8.54
CA ARG A 57 -8.37 0.61 9.93
C ARG A 57 -7.67 1.70 10.76
N ALA A 58 -6.35 1.78 10.68
CA ALA A 58 -5.60 2.81 11.41
C ALA A 58 -6.01 4.23 11.01
N ALA A 59 -6.25 4.47 9.71
CA ALA A 59 -6.70 5.76 9.20
C ALA A 59 -8.09 6.15 9.75
N ILE A 60 -9.06 5.23 9.73
CA ILE A 60 -10.43 5.46 10.22
C ILE A 60 -10.42 5.70 11.74
N VAL A 61 -9.71 4.87 12.52
CA VAL A 61 -9.64 5.04 13.98
C VAL A 61 -8.96 6.36 14.32
N MET A 62 -7.85 6.70 13.67
CA MET A 62 -7.19 8.00 13.86
C MET A 62 -8.12 9.18 13.53
N ALA A 63 -8.86 9.11 12.42
CA ALA A 63 -9.80 10.17 12.03
C ALA A 63 -10.93 10.35 13.05
N SER A 64 -11.40 9.25 13.64
CA SER A 64 -12.51 9.25 14.59
C SER A 64 -12.10 9.62 16.02
N GLU A 65 -10.95 9.12 16.50
CA GLU A 65 -10.55 9.20 17.91
C GLU A 65 -9.46 10.26 18.17
N ALA A 66 -8.77 10.73 17.12
CA ALA A 66 -7.78 11.80 17.18
C ALA A 66 -8.17 12.97 16.27
N SER A 67 -9.47 13.25 16.14
CA SER A 67 -10.04 14.20 15.18
C SER A 67 -9.53 15.64 15.32
N ASP A 68 -9.11 16.03 16.52
CA ASP A 68 -8.56 17.35 16.86
C ASP A 68 -7.02 17.43 16.74
N HIS A 69 -6.36 16.30 16.48
CA HIS A 69 -4.91 16.26 16.34
C HIS A 69 -4.43 16.95 15.06
N ILE A 70 -3.32 17.71 15.14
CA ILE A 70 -2.78 18.51 14.04
C ILE A 70 -2.56 17.69 12.74
N CYS A 71 -2.15 16.43 12.85
CA CYS A 71 -1.98 15.54 11.69
C CYS A 71 -3.30 15.26 10.96
N VAL A 72 -4.42 15.19 11.69
CA VAL A 72 -5.75 14.98 11.11
C VAL A 72 -6.27 16.29 10.52
N THR A 73 -6.19 17.38 11.29
CA THR A 73 -6.72 18.70 10.88
C THR A 73 -5.92 19.38 9.77
N ALA A 74 -4.66 18.99 9.55
CA ALA A 74 -3.84 19.48 8.43
C ALA A 74 -4.32 18.97 7.06
N LYS A 75 -5.23 17.99 7.01
CA LYS A 75 -5.83 17.47 5.79
C LYS A 75 -7.29 17.93 5.65
N PRO A 76 -7.83 17.95 4.43
CA PRO A 76 -9.25 18.22 4.23
C PRO A 76 -10.12 17.22 5.02
N PRO A 77 -11.31 17.64 5.50
CA PRO A 77 -12.28 16.74 6.09
C PRO A 77 -12.58 15.55 5.17
N GLY A 78 -12.70 14.34 5.72
CA GLY A 78 -12.91 13.12 4.93
C GLY A 78 -11.63 12.47 4.39
N PHE A 79 -10.46 13.10 4.53
CA PHE A 79 -9.24 12.55 3.93
C PHE A 79 -8.91 11.15 4.47
N TYR A 80 -8.86 10.98 5.79
CA TYR A 80 -8.42 9.75 6.43
C TYR A 80 -9.50 8.65 6.51
N ASP A 81 -10.77 9.02 6.63
CA ASP A 81 -11.90 8.11 6.80
C ASP A 81 -12.67 7.81 5.51
N VAL A 82 -12.47 8.61 4.44
CA VAL A 82 -13.12 8.41 3.13
C VAL A 82 -12.09 8.21 2.02
N GLU A 83 -11.17 9.15 1.82
CA GLU A 83 -10.25 9.11 0.66
C GLU A 83 -9.16 8.05 0.83
N VAL A 84 -8.53 7.90 2.01
CA VAL A 84 -7.57 6.81 2.27
C VAL A 84 -8.19 5.42 2.04
N PRO A 85 -9.38 5.09 2.59
CA PRO A 85 -10.06 3.83 2.27
C PRO A 85 -10.35 3.63 0.79
N LYS A 86 -10.77 4.67 0.08
CA LYS A 86 -11.03 4.61 -1.37
C LYS A 86 -9.76 4.35 -2.18
N MET A 87 -8.66 5.02 -1.87
CA MET A 87 -7.34 4.77 -2.49
C MET A 87 -6.85 3.35 -2.20
N CYS A 88 -6.95 2.89 -0.95
CA CYS A 88 -6.58 1.53 -0.57
C CYS A 88 -7.43 0.49 -1.30
N LYS A 89 -8.74 0.70 -1.44
CA LYS A 89 -9.63 -0.17 -2.20
C LYS A 89 -9.27 -0.23 -3.68
N ALA A 90 -8.93 0.91 -4.29
CA ALA A 90 -8.46 0.94 -5.67
C ALA A 90 -7.17 0.14 -5.85
N LEU A 91 -6.22 0.25 -4.91
CA LEU A 91 -5.01 -0.56 -4.90
C LEU A 91 -5.32 -2.06 -4.71
N GLN A 92 -6.20 -2.43 -3.77
CA GLN A 92 -6.63 -3.83 -3.58
C GLN A 92 -7.18 -4.47 -4.85
N LEU A 93 -7.91 -3.71 -5.67
CA LEU A 93 -8.39 -4.19 -6.98
C LEU A 93 -7.27 -4.28 -8.01
N ARG A 94 -6.25 -3.42 -7.91
CA ARG A 94 -5.15 -3.33 -8.86
C ARG A 94 -4.06 -4.39 -8.62
N LEU A 95 -3.73 -4.72 -7.37
CA LEU A 95 -2.65 -5.66 -7.06
C LEU A 95 -2.83 -7.04 -7.70
N PRO A 96 -4.04 -7.67 -7.69
CA PRO A 96 -4.25 -8.94 -8.39
C PRO A 96 -4.09 -8.84 -9.92
N GLN A 97 -4.44 -7.68 -10.50
CA GLN A 97 -4.27 -7.42 -11.94
C GLN A 97 -2.79 -7.31 -12.29
N LEU A 98 -1.99 -6.65 -11.45
CA LEU A 98 -0.54 -6.57 -11.61
C LEU A 98 0.10 -7.95 -11.46
N ALA A 99 -0.30 -8.72 -10.43
CA ALA A 99 0.16 -10.07 -10.20
C ALA A 99 -0.14 -11.01 -11.39
N ALA A 100 -1.27 -10.84 -12.06
CA ALA A 100 -1.63 -11.62 -13.24
C ALA A 100 -0.71 -11.34 -14.45
N ARG A 101 -0.04 -10.18 -14.50
CA ARG A 101 0.89 -9.82 -15.57
C ARG A 101 2.30 -10.33 -15.35
N LEU A 102 2.66 -10.64 -14.10
CA LEU A 102 3.97 -11.18 -13.74
C LEU A 102 4.19 -12.58 -14.35
N GLY A 103 5.36 -12.79 -14.95
CA GLY A 103 5.81 -14.04 -15.55
C GLY A 103 5.30 -14.30 -16.96
N ILE A 104 4.54 -13.38 -17.56
CA ILE A 104 4.10 -13.50 -18.97
C ILE A 104 5.30 -13.31 -19.90
N ASN A 105 6.07 -12.25 -19.68
CA ASN A 105 7.33 -11.96 -20.35
C ASN A 105 8.08 -10.85 -19.59
N PRO A 106 9.40 -10.68 -19.81
CA PRO A 106 10.20 -9.70 -19.08
C PRO A 106 9.73 -8.24 -19.22
N LYS A 107 9.10 -7.86 -20.35
CA LYS A 107 8.56 -6.50 -20.52
C LYS A 107 7.38 -6.26 -19.58
N CYS A 108 6.49 -7.24 -19.43
CA CYS A 108 5.37 -7.16 -18.49
C CYS A 108 5.86 -7.05 -17.05
N ASP A 109 6.90 -7.79 -16.68
CA ASP A 109 7.49 -7.71 -15.33
C ASP A 109 8.02 -6.30 -15.03
N MET A 110 8.76 -5.72 -15.98
CA MET A 110 9.24 -4.34 -15.85
C MET A 110 8.10 -3.31 -15.81
N CYS A 111 7.02 -3.50 -16.58
CA CYS A 111 5.84 -2.63 -16.48
C CYS A 111 5.22 -2.68 -15.08
N VAL A 112 5.13 -3.86 -14.46
CA VAL A 112 4.62 -4.00 -13.09
C VAL A 112 5.55 -3.29 -12.11
N HIS A 113 6.88 -3.49 -12.22
CA HIS A 113 7.86 -2.74 -11.43
C HIS A 113 7.65 -1.22 -11.52
N PHE A 114 7.57 -0.66 -12.73
CA PHE A 114 7.37 0.78 -12.90
C PHE A 114 6.04 1.27 -12.33
N ILE A 115 4.96 0.49 -12.43
CA ILE A 115 3.68 0.87 -11.82
C ILE A 115 3.82 0.93 -10.29
N ILE A 116 4.50 -0.06 -9.69
CA ILE A 116 4.74 -0.08 -8.24
C ILE A 116 5.60 1.14 -7.83
N GLU A 117 6.69 1.42 -8.53
CA GLU A 117 7.54 2.59 -8.25
C GLU A 117 6.79 3.92 -8.33
N ASN A 118 5.91 4.10 -9.32
CA ASN A 118 5.11 5.33 -9.41
C ASN A 118 4.16 5.49 -8.21
N ILE A 119 3.57 4.38 -7.73
CA ILE A 119 2.74 4.41 -6.50
C ILE A 119 3.60 4.73 -5.27
N LEU A 120 4.85 4.23 -5.21
CA LEU A 120 5.75 4.51 -4.08
C LEU A 120 6.22 5.97 -4.04
N LEU A 121 6.42 6.59 -5.21
CA LEU A 121 6.79 8.01 -5.32
C LEU A 121 5.63 8.92 -4.88
N GLU A 122 4.41 8.58 -5.26
CA GLU A 122 3.20 9.35 -4.93
C GLU A 122 2.08 8.45 -4.37
N PRO A 123 2.17 8.01 -3.10
CA PRO A 123 1.21 7.06 -2.52
C PRO A 123 -0.21 7.61 -2.38
N GLY A 124 -0.37 8.94 -2.35
CA GLY A 124 -1.65 9.63 -2.13
C GLY A 124 -2.12 9.67 -0.67
N PHE A 125 -1.55 8.85 0.21
CA PHE A 125 -1.87 8.75 1.64
C PHE A 125 -0.62 8.64 2.54
#